data_AF-A0A424RK69-F1
#
_entry.id   AF-A0A424RK69-F1
#
_cell.length_a   1.000
_cell.length_b   1.000
_cell.length_c   1.000
_cell.angle_alpha   90.00
_cell.angle_beta   90.00
_cell.angle_gamma   90.00
#
_symmetry.space_group_name_H-M   'P 1'
#
loop_
_entity.id
_entity.type
_entity.pdbx_description
1 polymer ?
#
loop_
_entity_poly.entity_id
_entity_poly.type
_entity_poly.pdbx_seq_one_letter_code
_entity_poly.pdbx_strand_id
1 'polypeptide(L)' 'MRLYESVFIARQDVSTTQVENLTKEFSAIIESGGGKIHKHEYWGLRTLAYRVKKNRKGHYV' A
#
# COMPACT_ATOMS: atom_id res chain seq x y z
N MET A 1 -16.01 17.73 -5.83
CA MET A 1 -15.52 16.34 -5.68
C MET A 1 -14.17 16.39 -5.01
N ARG A 2 -13.91 15.60 -3.96
CA ARG A 2 -12.63 15.59 -3.23
C ARG A 2 -11.79 14.42 -3.74
N LEU A 3 -10.55 14.70 -4.14
CA LEU A 3 -9.60 13.69 -4.57
C LEU A 3 -8.64 13.42 -3.41
N TYR A 4 -8.38 12.16 -3.13
CA TYR A 4 -7.48 11.72 -2.07
C TYR A 4 -6.40 10.83 -2.64
N GLU A 5 -5.23 10.90 -2.03
CA GLU A 5 -4.12 9.99 -2.26
C GLU A 5 -3.79 9.32 -0.93
N SER A 6 -3.68 8.00 -0.94
CA SER A 6 -3.35 7.19 0.23
C SER A 6 -2.15 6.34 -0.13
N VAL A 7 -1.12 6.41 0.71
CA VAL A 7 0.10 5.61 0.55
C VAL A 7 0.27 4.76 1.80
N PHE A 8 0.56 3.49 1.62
CA PHE A 8 0.91 2.60 2.72
C PHE A 8 2.21 1.84 2.44
N ILE A 9 2.88 1.47 3.53
CA ILE A 9 4.15 0.76 3.48
C ILE A 9 3.98 -0.60 4.15
N ALA A 10 4.03 -1.67 3.37
CA ALA A 10 4.05 -3.03 3.89
C ALA A 10 5.48 -3.47 4.27
N ARG A 11 5.59 -4.40 5.23
CA ARG A 11 6.89 -4.86 5.74
C ARG A 11 7.69 -5.57 4.64
N GLN A 12 9.02 -5.49 4.70
CA GLN A 12 9.93 -6.06 3.70
C GLN A 12 9.88 -7.59 3.53
N ASP A 13 9.33 -8.30 4.51
CA ASP A 13 9.25 -9.77 4.53
C ASP A 13 7.94 -10.31 3.93
N VAL A 14 7.06 -9.42 3.50
CA VAL A 14 5.79 -9.74 2.86
C VAL A 14 6.03 -10.00 1.37
N SER A 15 5.47 -11.06 0.82
CA SER A 15 5.61 -11.34 -0.62
C SER A 15 4.82 -10.33 -1.46
N THR A 16 5.21 -10.16 -2.72
CA THR A 16 4.47 -9.29 -3.66
C THR A 16 3.01 -9.70 -3.78
N THR A 17 2.72 -11.00 -3.82
CA THR A 17 1.35 -11.53 -3.85
C THR A 17 0.55 -11.15 -2.60
N GLN A 18 1.18 -11.16 -1.42
CA GLN A 18 0.53 -10.73 -0.19
C GLN A 18 0.27 -9.22 -0.19
N VAL A 19 1.18 -8.41 -0.75
CA VAL A 19 0.97 -6.97 -0.93
C VAL A 19 -0.22 -6.70 -1.85
N GLU A 20 -0.33 -7.40 -2.99
CA GLU A 20 -1.47 -7.28 -3.90
C GLU A 20 -2.80 -7.67 -3.23
N ASN A 21 -2.80 -8.70 -2.39
CA ASN A 21 -3.99 -9.10 -1.63
C ASN A 21 -4.40 -8.01 -0.63
N LEU A 22 -3.43 -7.42 0.10
CA LEU A 22 -3.70 -6.28 0.98
C LEU A 22 -4.29 -5.09 0.21
N THR A 23 -3.75 -4.77 -0.96
CA THR A 23 -4.30 -3.70 -1.83
C THR A 23 -5.74 -3.98 -2.21
N LYS A 24 -6.09 -5.24 -2.54
CA LYS A 24 -7.48 -5.63 -2.86
C LYS A 24 -8.40 -5.51 -1.65
N GLU A 25 -7.96 -5.94 -0.48
CA GLU A 25 -8.73 -5.81 0.77
C GLU A 25 -9.01 -4.34 1.11
N PHE A 26 -8.00 -3.47 1.06
CA PHE A 26 -8.20 -2.03 1.27
C PHE A 26 -9.11 -1.42 0.21
N SER A 27 -8.97 -1.85 -1.05
CA SER A 27 -9.80 -1.37 -2.14
C SER A 27 -11.29 -1.70 -1.90
N ALA A 28 -11.57 -2.93 -1.49
CA ALA A 28 -12.92 -3.38 -1.16
C ALA A 28 -13.53 -2.58 -0.01
N ILE A 29 -12.75 -2.24 1.03
CA ILE A 29 -13.22 -1.40 2.15
C ILE A 29 -13.62 -0.01 1.63
N ILE A 30 -12.78 0.62 0.81
CA ILE A 30 -13.06 1.96 0.24
C ILE A 30 -14.32 1.93 -0.63
N GLU A 31 -14.45 0.92 -1.49
CA GLU A 31 -15.63 0.76 -2.36
C GLU A 31 -16.90 0.48 -1.56
N SER A 32 -16.82 -0.32 -0.50
CA SER A 32 -17.96 -0.59 0.39
C SER A 32 -18.44 0.66 1.14
N GLY A 33 -17.54 1.62 1.38
CA GLY A 33 -17.84 2.92 1.97
C GLY A 33 -18.40 3.95 0.98
N GLY A 34 -18.64 3.57 -0.28
CA GLY A 34 -19.10 4.47 -1.34
C GLY A 34 -17.99 5.30 -1.99
N GLY A 35 -16.72 4.99 -1.71
CA GLY A 35 -15.56 5.57 -2.39
C GLY A 35 -15.34 4.95 -3.77
N LYS A 36 -14.66 5.70 -4.65
CA LYS A 36 -14.24 5.20 -5.98
C LYS A 36 -12.74 5.28 -6.11
N ILE A 37 -12.12 4.18 -6.53
CA ILE A 37 -10.68 4.11 -6.77
C ILE A 37 -10.44 4.40 -8.26
N HIS A 38 -9.64 5.43 -8.54
CA HIS A 38 -9.30 5.81 -9.90
C HIS A 38 -8.03 5.11 -10.40
N LYS A 39 -7.04 4.96 -9.52
CA LYS A 39 -5.75 4.33 -9.81
C LYS A 39 -5.17 3.79 -8.50
N HIS A 40 -4.48 2.67 -8.59
CA HIS A 40 -3.56 2.18 -7.57
C HIS A 40 -2.24 1.86 -8.27
N GLU A 41 -1.11 1.99 -7.56
CA GLU A 41 0.21 1.77 -8.16
C GLU A 41 1.13 1.10 -7.13
N TYR A 42 1.82 0.05 -7.55
CA TYR A 42 2.81 -0.61 -6.70
C TYR A 42 4.22 -0.16 -7.10
N TRP A 43 4.94 0.46 -6.16
CA TRP A 43 6.27 1.04 -6.40
C TRP A 43 7.44 0.11 -6.10
N GLY A 44 7.16 -1.15 -5.73
CA GLY A 44 8.18 -2.12 -5.40
C GLY A 44 8.70 -2.02 -3.97
N LEU A 45 9.73 -2.82 -3.69
CA LEU A 45 10.50 -2.78 -2.44
C LEU A 45 11.54 -1.66 -2.52
N ARG A 46 11.43 -0.65 -1.65
CA ARG A 46 12.36 0.49 -1.60
C ARG A 46 13.10 0.56 -0.27
N THR A 47 14.31 1.12 -0.30
CA THR A 47 15.09 1.41 0.91
C THR A 47 14.53 2.66 1.60
N LEU A 48 14.27 2.55 2.90
CA LEU A 48 13.81 3.65 3.73
C LEU A 48 14.99 4.54 4.14
N ALA A 49 14.77 5.84 4.25
CA ALA A 49 15.80 6.79 4.70
C ALA A 49 16.30 6.48 6.13
N TYR A 50 15.44 5.91 6.97
CA TYR A 50 15.76 5.47 8.33
C TYR A 50 15.00 4.19 8.68
N ARG A 51 15.43 3.51 9.75
CA ARG A 51 14.78 2.27 10.20
C ARG A 51 13.40 2.56 10.78
N VAL A 52 12.37 1.90 10.25
CA VAL A 52 11.02 1.90 10.82
C VAL A 52 10.71 0.51 11.35
N LYS A 53 10.41 0.39 12.65
CA LYS A 53 10.17 -0.91 13.32
C LYS A 53 11.24 -1.97 12.98
N LYS A 54 12.53 -1.58 13.04
CA LYS A 54 13.71 -2.39 12.70
C LYS A 54 13.85 -2.80 11.22
N ASN A 55 12.96 -2.40 10.32
CA ASN A 55 13.07 -2.63 8.88
C ASN A 55 13.84 -1.50 8.20
N ARG A 56 14.67 -1.84 7.19
CA ARG A 56 15.38 -0.87 6.34
C ARG A 56 14.76 -0.75 4.93
N LYS A 57 13.86 -1.66 4.57
CA LYS A 57 13.12 -1.64 3.31
C LYS A 57 11.63 -1.77 3.58
N GLY A 58 10.81 -1.41 2.60
CA GLY A 58 9.37 -1.56 2.66
C GLY A 58 8.76 -1.56 1.26
N HIS A 59 7.63 -2.24 1.12
CA HIS A 59 6.85 -2.25 -0.12
C HIS A 59 5.94 -1.03 -0.13
N TYR A 60 6.08 -0.19 -1.15
CA TYR A 60 5.29 1.03 -1.31
C TYR A 60 4.11 0.76 -2.25
N VAL A 61 2.91 1.10 -1.79
CA VAL A 61 1.65 1.03 -2.53
C VAL A 61 0.85 2.31 -2.29
#